data_AF-Q4G695-F1
#
_entry.id   AF-Q4G695-F1
#
_cell.length_a   1.000
_cell.length_b   1.000
_cell.length_c   1.000
_cell.angle_alpha   90.00
_cell.angle_beta   90.00
_cell.angle_gamma   90.00
#
_symmetry.space_group_name_H-M   'P 1'
#
loop_
_entity.id
_entity.type
_entity.pdbx_description
1 polymer ?
#
loop_
_entity_poly.entity_id
_entity_poly.type
_entity_poly.pdbx_seq_one_letter_code
_entity_poly.pdbx_strand_id
1 'polypeptide(L)' 'AEEGLFVEREQASTVVRQKRAAGQLSLVQLESLREVCEANVACEHMMDINGIIAAYTAYYGPIPY' A
#
# COMPACT_ATOMS: atom_id res chain seq x y z
N ALA A 1 -48.41 9.04 12.37
CA ALA A 1 -47.60 8.19 13.23
C ALA A 1 -46.75 7.33 12.31
N GLU A 2 -45.54 7.79 11.93
CA GLU A 2 -44.26 7.42 12.59
C GLU A 2 -43.80 6.05 12.04
N GLU A 3 -42.58 5.75 11.58
CA GLU A 3 -41.23 6.30 11.73
C GLU A 3 -40.39 5.44 10.74
N GLY A 4 -39.58 6.00 9.84
CA GLY A 4 -38.16 6.21 10.12
C GLY A 4 -37.32 4.95 9.90
N LEU A 5 -36.63 4.85 8.75
CA LEU A 5 -35.30 4.23 8.58
C LEU A 5 -34.90 4.33 7.09
N PHE A 6 -34.59 5.54 6.66
CA PHE A 6 -33.79 5.76 5.46
C PHE A 6 -32.36 5.31 5.79
N VAL A 7 -31.97 4.15 5.29
CA VAL A 7 -30.57 3.72 5.36
C VAL A 7 -29.84 4.40 4.19
N GLU A 8 -29.43 5.64 4.41
CA GLU A 8 -28.34 6.24 3.63
C GLU A 8 -27.06 5.49 3.99
N ARG A 9 -26.62 4.59 3.11
CA ARG A 9 -25.36 3.84 3.26
C ARG A 9 -24.49 4.00 2.02
N GLU A 10 -24.45 5.21 1.46
CA GLU A 10 -23.51 5.60 0.41
C GLU A 10 -22.24 6.27 0.97
N GLN A 11 -21.72 5.75 2.08
CA GLN A 11 -20.33 5.99 2.47
C GLN A 11 -19.59 4.66 2.60
N ALA A 12 -19.58 3.90 1.51
CA ALA A 12 -18.47 3.01 1.23
C ALA A 12 -17.28 3.90 0.85
N SER A 13 -16.68 4.47 1.91
CA SER A 13 -15.43 5.21 1.94
C SER A 13 -14.52 4.74 0.83
N THR A 14 -14.40 5.58 -0.19
CA THR A 14 -13.32 5.66 -1.18
C THR A 14 -12.22 4.62 -0.93
N VAL A 15 -12.44 3.37 -1.32
CA VAL A 15 -11.33 2.45 -1.59
C VAL A 15 -10.76 3.00 -2.87
N VAL A 16 -9.91 4.01 -2.70
CA VAL A 16 -9.16 4.63 -3.76
C VAL A 16 -8.48 3.46 -4.45
N ARG A 17 -8.98 3.18 -5.64
CA ARG A 17 -8.25 2.54 -6.70
C ARG A 17 -6.98 3.36 -6.90
N GLN A 18 -6.00 3.18 -6.02
CA GLN A 18 -4.60 3.30 -6.39
C GLN A 18 -4.36 2.03 -7.20
N LYS A 19 -4.81 2.05 -8.46
CA LYS A 19 -3.89 2.24 -9.58
C LYS A 19 -2.71 1.32 -9.37
N ARG A 20 -2.64 0.29 -10.21
CA ARG A 20 -1.41 -0.39 -10.58
C ARG A 20 -0.41 0.64 -11.11
N ALA A 21 0.09 1.50 -10.22
CA ALA A 21 1.20 2.42 -10.42
C ALA A 21 2.50 1.78 -9.90
N ALA A 22 2.47 0.49 -9.56
CA ALA A 22 3.61 -0.40 -9.74
C ALA A 22 3.91 -0.65 -11.24
N GLY A 23 3.49 0.26 -12.13
CA GLY A 23 3.81 0.24 -13.55
C GLY A 23 5.25 0.72 -13.73
N GLN A 24 6.19 -0.21 -13.55
CA GLN A 24 7.62 -0.08 -13.79
C GLN A 24 8.31 1.03 -12.98
N LEU A 25 8.39 0.84 -11.65
CA LEU A 25 9.52 1.41 -10.93
C LEU A 25 10.81 0.96 -11.64
N SER A 26 11.67 1.90 -11.97
CA SER A 26 12.98 1.61 -12.54
C SER A 26 13.80 0.75 -11.57
N LEU A 27 14.77 0.01 -12.08
CA LEU A 27 15.64 -0.83 -11.23
C LEU A 27 16.27 -0.01 -10.10
N VAL A 28 16.68 1.22 -10.39
CA VAL A 28 17.24 2.16 -9.41
C VAL A 28 16.24 2.50 -8.28
N GLN A 29 14.96 2.69 -8.62
CA GLN A 29 13.93 2.95 -7.61
C GLN A 29 13.68 1.72 -6.73
N LEU A 30 13.66 0.52 -7.32
CA LEU A 30 13.51 -0.72 -6.56
C LEU A 30 14.71 -0.97 -5.65
N GLU A 31 15.93 -0.71 -6.10
CA GLU A 31 17.14 -0.82 -5.29
C GLU A 31 17.12 0.16 -4.11
N SER A 32 16.67 1.40 -4.34
CA SER A 32 16.51 2.40 -3.27
C SER A 32 15.53 1.92 -2.19
N LEU A 33 14.40 1.33 -2.59
CA LEU A 33 13.42 0.76 -1.64
C LEU A 33 14.02 -0.45 -0.92
N ARG A 34 14.76 -1.30 -1.63
CA ARG A 34 15.41 -2.50 -1.07
C ARG A 34 16.43 -2.14 0.00
N GLU A 35 17.26 -1.14 -0.24
CA GLU A 35 18.26 -0.68 0.75
C GLU A 35 17.58 -0.23 2.06
N VAL A 36 16.45 0.48 1.97
CA VAL A 36 15.67 0.88 3.15
C VAL A 36 15.05 -0.33 3.85
N CYS A 37 14.53 -1.29 3.10
CA CYS A 37 13.88 -2.47 3.64
C CYS A 37 14.88 -3.46 4.26
N GLU A 38 16.10 -3.57 3.73
CA GLU A 38 17.19 -4.42 4.24
C GLU A 38 17.69 -3.95 5.61
N ALA A 39 17.63 -2.64 5.88
CA ALA A 39 17.92 -2.10 7.22
C ALA A 39 16.88 -2.49 8.29
N ASN A 40 15.77 -3.14 7.91
CA ASN A 40 14.70 -3.56 8.80
C ASN A 40 14.37 -5.04 8.59
N VAL A 41 14.79 -5.90 9.52
CA VAL A 41 14.57 -7.36 9.48
C VAL A 41 13.10 -7.74 9.24
N ALA A 42 12.15 -6.97 9.79
CA ALA A 42 10.73 -7.24 9.60
C ALA A 42 10.25 -6.90 8.18
N CYS A 43 10.82 -5.85 7.58
CA CYS A 43 10.59 -5.51 6.18
C CYS A 43 11.27 -6.51 5.26
N GLU A 44 12.53 -6.89 5.53
CA GLU A 44 13.28 -7.88 4.76
C GLU A 44 12.55 -9.22 4.66
N HIS A 45 12.09 -9.77 5.78
CA HIS A 45 11.29 -10.99 5.80
C HIS A 45 9.97 -10.86 5.01
N MET A 46 9.32 -9.69 5.10
CA MET A 46 8.09 -9.44 4.35
C MET A 46 8.37 -9.26 2.85
N MET A 47 9.53 -8.72 2.48
CA MET A 47 9.98 -8.54 1.10
C MET A 47 10.20 -9.88 0.41
N ASP A 48 10.75 -10.89 1.10
CA ASP A 48 10.94 -12.23 0.55
C ASP A 48 9.59 -12.91 0.20
N ILE A 49 8.57 -12.69 1.04
CA ILE A 49 7.26 -13.33 0.90
C ILE A 49 6.32 -12.55 -0.05
N ASN A 50 6.27 -11.22 0.07
CA ASN A 50 5.27 -10.37 -0.60
C ASN A 50 5.88 -9.44 -1.65
N GLY A 51 7.21 -9.37 -1.75
CA GLY A 51 7.94 -8.46 -2.63
C GLY A 51 8.23 -7.09 -2.00
N ILE A 52 9.20 -6.39 -2.59
CA ILE A 52 9.73 -5.13 -2.05
C ILE A 52 8.68 -4.02 -1.94
N ILE A 53 7.79 -3.89 -2.92
CA ILE A 53 6.76 -2.85 -2.93
C ILE A 53 5.80 -3.04 -1.75
N ALA A 54 5.27 -4.25 -1.58
CA ALA A 54 4.34 -4.56 -0.50
C ALA A 54 5.01 -4.39 0.88
N ALA A 55 6.21 -4.93 1.05
CA ALA A 55 6.97 -4.81 2.29
C ALA A 55 7.26 -3.34 2.63
N TYR A 56 7.81 -2.57 1.70
CA TYR A 56 8.08 -1.16 1.92
C TYR A 56 6.80 -0.41 2.30
N THR A 57 5.70 -0.63 1.58
CA THR A 57 4.43 0.05 1.88
C THR A 57 3.83 -0.29 3.23
N ALA A 58 4.08 -1.49 3.74
CA ALA A 58 3.61 -1.92 5.05
C ALA A 58 4.36 -1.23 6.21
N TYR A 59 5.66 -0.95 6.05
CA TYR A 59 6.51 -0.39 7.11
C TYR A 59 6.77 1.11 6.98
N TYR A 60 6.86 1.63 5.75
CA TYR A 60 7.24 3.02 5.45
C TYR A 60 6.11 3.83 4.78
N GLY A 61 5.02 3.18 4.36
CA GLY A 61 3.89 3.84 3.73
C GLY A 61 4.01 4.00 2.21
N PRO A 62 3.20 4.85 1.57
CA PRO A 62 3.13 4.94 0.11
C PRO A 62 4.47 5.37 -0.50
N ILE A 63 4.85 4.75 -1.61
CA ILE A 63 6.09 5.02 -2.34
C ILE A 63 6.03 6.43 -2.97
N PRO A 64 7.04 7.31 -2.77
CA PRO A 64 7.00 8.71 -3.18
C PRO A 64 7.40 8.97 -4.65
N TYR A 65 7.05 8.08 -5.59
CA TYR A 65 7.40 8.17 -7.01
C TYR A 65 6.19 8.11 -7.94
#